data_AF-A0A9P3NF46-F1
#
_entry.id   AF-A0A9P3NF46-F1
#
_cell.length_a   1.000
_cell.length_b   1.000
_cell.length_c   1.000
_cell.angle_alpha   90.00
_cell.angle_beta   90.00
_cell.angle_gamma   90.00
#
_symmetry.space_group_name_H-M   'P 1'
#
loop_
_entity.id
_entity.type
_entity.pdbx_description
1 polymer ?
#
loop_
_entity_poly.entity_id
_entity_poly.type
_entity_poly.pdbx_seq_one_letter_code
_entity_poly.pdbx_strand_id
1 'polypeptide(L)'
;LVSELVSSSEHTQHLKWVLGKLREHKYFARLWKCHFYKRELEYLGHIVGNNGLKVDPKKVTAVQEWPVPQDVGQVRSFLGLANYFRRFLENYSTIVAPLTALTRKGWAWEWTSECQQAFEEVKRRLTSAPVLVLPDPGSSSSLSPPTAISTTKDLAKSWLFRGHLQVLFEVPAYS
;
A
#
# COMPACT_ATOMS: atom_id res chain seq x y z
N LEU A 1 -2.34 -7.69 -17.78
CA LEU A 1 -2.13 -7.29 -19.19
C LEU A 1 -2.80 -5.93 -19.48
N VAL A 2 -2.67 -4.92 -18.60
CA VAL A 2 -3.43 -3.65 -18.69
C VAL A 2 -2.73 -2.56 -19.55
N SER A 3 -1.66 -2.88 -20.28
CA SER A 3 -0.90 -1.85 -21.00
C SER A 3 -0.34 -2.27 -22.37
N GLU A 4 -0.60 -3.50 -22.82
CA GLU A 4 -0.80 -3.74 -24.26
C GLU A 4 -2.28 -3.45 -24.50
N LEU A 5 -2.77 -2.36 -25.09
CA LEU A 5 -2.26 -1.40 -26.04
C LEU A 5 -3.05 -0.11 -25.77
N VAL A 6 -2.41 0.97 -25.31
CA VAL A 6 -2.93 2.30 -25.63
C VAL A 6 -2.07 2.77 -26.78
N SER A 7 -2.58 2.66 -28.00
CA SER A 7 -1.89 3.21 -29.16
C SER A 7 -1.59 4.70 -28.89
N SER A 8 -0.50 5.23 -29.45
CA SER A 8 -0.18 6.66 -29.32
C SER A 8 -1.40 7.56 -29.65
N SER A 9 -2.25 7.09 -30.57
CA SER A 9 -3.52 7.70 -30.94
C SER A 9 -4.54 7.74 -29.79
N GLU A 10 -4.81 6.61 -29.13
CA GLU A 10 -5.75 6.55 -28.00
C GLU A 10 -5.26 7.36 -26.79
N HIS A 11 -3.95 7.35 -26.50
CA HIS A 11 -3.38 8.18 -25.44
C HIS A 11 -3.60 9.66 -25.73
N THR A 12 -3.40 10.08 -26.99
CA THR A 12 -3.66 11.45 -27.44
C THR A 12 -5.14 11.81 -27.27
N GLN A 13 -6.06 10.88 -27.59
CA GLN A 13 -7.49 11.11 -27.46
C GLN A 13 -7.91 11.26 -25.99
N HIS A 14 -7.46 10.38 -25.10
CA HIS A 14 -7.70 10.50 -23.66
C HIS A 14 -7.13 11.81 -23.11
N LEU A 15 -5.92 12.18 -23.52
CA LEU A 15 -5.29 13.43 -23.08
C LEU A 15 -6.12 14.65 -23.52
N LYS A 16 -6.58 14.70 -24.78
CA LYS A 16 -7.47 15.76 -25.27
C LYS A 16 -8.76 15.85 -24.45
N TRP A 17 -9.36 14.71 -24.12
CA TRP A 17 -10.59 14.65 -23.32
C TRP A 17 -10.37 15.18 -21.89
N VAL A 18 -9.34 14.68 -21.19
CA VAL A 18 -9.01 15.11 -19.81
C VAL A 18 -8.65 16.59 -19.77
N LEU A 19 -7.79 17.08 -20.68
CA LEU A 19 -7.41 18.50 -20.74
C LEU A 19 -8.60 19.39 -21.12
N GLY A 20 -9.53 18.89 -21.95
CA GLY A 20 -10.79 19.57 -22.27
C GLY A 20 -11.64 19.77 -21.02
N LYS A 21 -11.81 18.71 -20.22
CA LYS A 21 -12.55 18.79 -18.95
C LYS A 21 -11.90 19.70 -17.92
N LEU A 22 -10.58 19.65 -17.77
CA LEU A 22 -9.86 20.60 -16.90
C LEU A 22 -10.10 22.05 -17.31
N ARG A 23 -10.11 22.33 -18.62
CA ARG A 23 -10.37 23.67 -19.15
C ARG A 23 -11.81 24.14 -18.90
N GLU A 24 -12.79 23.27 -19.13
CA GLU A 24 -14.22 23.53 -18.87
C GLU A 24 -14.45 23.98 -17.42
N HIS A 25 -13.81 23.29 -16.48
CA HIS A 25 -13.92 23.57 -15.04
C HIS A 25 -12.86 24.56 -14.51
N LYS A 26 -12.06 25.19 -15.38
CA LYS A 26 -11.00 26.16 -14.99
C LYS A 26 -9.96 25.59 -14.01
N TYR A 27 -9.67 24.29 -14.09
CA TYR A 27 -8.56 23.68 -13.37
C TYR A 27 -7.26 23.79 -14.18
N PHE A 28 -6.18 24.17 -13.51
CA PHE A 28 -4.86 24.33 -14.11
C PHE A 28 -3.90 23.26 -13.59
N ALA A 29 -3.33 22.48 -14.51
CA ALA A 29 -2.25 21.55 -14.20
C ALA A 29 -0.90 22.27 -14.25
N ARG A 30 -0.01 21.99 -13.31
CA ARG A 30 1.37 22.50 -13.35
C ARG A 30 2.18 21.66 -14.33
N LEU A 31 2.59 22.25 -15.46
CA LEU A 31 3.26 21.54 -16.55
C LEU A 31 4.49 20.73 -16.09
N TRP A 32 5.30 21.27 -15.18
CA TRP A 32 6.50 20.60 -14.67
C TRP A 32 6.21 19.35 -13.81
N LYS A 33 4.98 19.18 -13.32
CA LYS A 33 4.52 17.95 -12.63
C LYS A 33 3.88 16.95 -13.58
N CYS A 34 3.55 17.36 -14.80
CA CYS A 34 2.90 16.51 -15.78
C CYS A 34 3.93 15.67 -16.54
N HIS A 35 3.67 14.38 -16.63
CA HIS A 35 4.51 13.43 -17.33
C HIS A 35 3.65 12.72 -18.38
N PHE A 36 3.97 12.91 -19.65
CA PHE A 36 3.24 12.33 -20.78
C PHE A 36 4.08 11.26 -21.49
N TYR A 37 3.43 10.27 -22.10
CA TYR A 37 4.07 9.21 -22.88
C TYR A 37 5.23 8.48 -22.16
N LYS A 38 5.08 8.24 -20.85
CA LYS A 38 6.05 7.47 -20.07
C LYS A 38 5.64 6.00 -19.99
N ARG A 39 6.62 5.08 -20.10
CA ARG A 39 6.41 3.63 -19.94
C ARG A 39 6.27 3.22 -18.47
N GLU A 40 6.89 3.98 -17.58
CA GLU A 40 6.78 3.84 -16.13
C GLU A 40 6.58 5.24 -15.52
N LEU A 41 5.69 5.35 -14.53
CA LEU A 41 5.36 6.61 -13.85
C LEU A 41 5.29 6.40 -12.34
N GLU A 42 5.86 7.32 -11.57
CA GLU A 42 5.62 7.37 -10.12
C GLU A 42 4.21 7.92 -9.85
N TYR A 43 3.36 7.12 -9.19
CA TYR A 43 2.01 7.49 -8.83
C TYR A 43 1.66 6.94 -7.45
N LEU A 44 1.23 7.83 -6.54
CA LEU A 44 0.90 7.51 -5.15
C LEU A 44 2.01 6.72 -4.43
N GLY A 45 3.28 7.05 -4.68
CA GLY A 45 4.43 6.39 -4.05
C GLY A 45 4.63 4.93 -4.47
N HIS A 46 4.18 4.59 -5.68
CA HIS A 46 4.48 3.37 -6.42
C HIS A 46 4.96 3.72 -7.81
N ILE A 47 5.71 2.81 -8.44
CA ILE A 47 6.04 2.91 -9.86
C ILE A 47 5.04 2.06 -10.63
N VAL A 48 4.19 2.71 -11.42
CA VAL A 48 3.20 2.07 -12.31
C VAL A 48 3.86 1.89 -13.67
N GLY A 49 3.98 0.65 -14.13
CA GLY A 49 4.54 0.34 -15.44
C GLY A 49 3.83 -0.80 -16.15
N ASN A 50 4.30 -1.13 -17.34
CA ASN A 50 3.73 -2.19 -18.19
C ASN A 50 3.66 -3.56 -17.48
N ASN A 51 4.61 -3.81 -16.56
CA ASN A 51 4.72 -5.07 -15.83
C ASN A 51 3.92 -5.08 -14.50
N GLY A 52 3.25 -3.97 -14.15
CA GLY A 52 2.45 -3.84 -12.93
C GLY A 52 2.93 -2.73 -11.99
N LEU A 53 2.52 -2.83 -10.73
CA LEU A 53 2.81 -1.90 -9.65
C LEU A 53 4.06 -2.35 -8.89
N LYS A 54 5.12 -1.54 -8.94
CA LYS A 54 6.34 -1.73 -8.15
C LYS A 54 6.32 -0.80 -6.94
N VAL A 55 6.91 -1.22 -5.83
CA VAL A 55 7.18 -0.34 -4.70
C VAL A 55 8.31 0.62 -5.10
N ASP A 56 8.19 1.89 -4.72
CA ASP A 56 9.26 2.87 -4.93
C ASP A 56 10.54 2.44 -4.19
N PRO A 57 11.69 2.31 -4.88
CA PRO A 57 12.96 1.91 -4.26
C PRO A 57 13.36 2.80 -3.09
N LYS A 58 13.00 4.10 -3.08
CA LYS A 58 13.28 4.98 -1.92
C LYS A 58 12.57 4.51 -0.65
N LYS A 59 11.33 4.03 -0.80
CA LYS A 59 10.56 3.46 0.33
C LYS A 59 11.12 2.10 0.75
N VAL A 60 11.64 1.31 -0.20
CA VAL A 60 12.33 0.05 0.09
C VAL A 60 13.60 0.31 0.92
N THR A 61 14.43 1.26 0.52
CA THR A 61 15.65 1.64 1.26
C THR A 61 15.30 2.12 2.67
N ALA A 62 14.28 2.97 2.81
CA ALA A 62 13.84 3.45 4.13
C ALA A 62 13.38 2.30 5.05
N VAL A 63 12.76 1.26 4.51
CA VAL A 63 12.39 0.05 5.28
C VAL A 63 13.62 -0.78 5.64
N GLN A 64 14.57 -0.92 4.71
CA GLN A 64 15.81 -1.68 4.92
C GLN A 64 16.68 -1.07 6.01
N GLU A 65 16.79 0.25 6.03
CA GLU A 65 17.56 1.02 7.01
C GLU A 65 16.77 1.32 8.30
N TRP A 66 15.52 0.86 8.39
CA TRP A 66 14.68 1.11 9.54
C TRP A 66 15.32 0.52 10.81
N PRO A 67 15.55 1.34 11.86
CA PRO A 67 16.19 0.89 13.09
C PRO A 67 15.27 -0.03 13.89
N VAL A 68 15.84 -0.90 14.71
CA VAL A 68 15.05 -1.78 15.58
C VAL A 68 14.19 -0.92 16.53
N PRO A 69 12.86 -1.08 16.53
CA PRO A 69 11.97 -0.30 17.39
C PRO A 69 12.29 -0.50 18.87
N GLN A 70 12.43 0.61 19.61
CA GLN A 70 12.70 0.60 21.05
C GLN A 70 11.47 0.92 21.90
N ASP A 71 10.39 1.39 21.26
CA ASP A 71 9.16 1.76 21.93
C ASP A 71 7.90 1.36 21.13
N VAL A 72 6.76 1.39 21.82
CA VAL A 72 5.45 1.05 21.25
C VAL A 72 5.05 1.98 20.10
N GLY A 73 5.46 3.26 20.16
CA GLY A 73 5.21 4.24 19.10
C GLY A 73 5.96 3.88 17.81
N GLN A 74 7.23 3.52 17.90
CA GLN A 74 8.07 3.09 16.78
C GLN A 74 7.53 1.82 16.14
N VAL A 75 7.05 0.86 16.94
CA VAL A 75 6.39 -0.36 16.41
C VAL A 75 5.10 0.00 15.67
N ARG A 76 4.27 0.90 16.22
CA ARG A 76 3.06 1.35 15.54
C ARG A 76 3.36 2.04 14.22
N SER A 77 4.38 2.90 14.18
CA SER A 77 4.84 3.56 12.96
C SER A 77 5.31 2.55 11.91
N PHE A 78 6.11 1.57 12.32
CA PHE A 78 6.57 0.48 11.46
C PHE A 78 5.40 -0.37 10.93
N LEU A 79 4.48 -0.78 11.80
CA LEU A 79 3.30 -1.54 11.41
C LEU A 79 2.39 -0.75 10.47
N GLY A 80 2.26 0.56 10.66
CA GLY A 80 1.52 1.43 9.75
C GLY A 80 2.08 1.41 8.33
N LEU A 81 3.41 1.53 8.20
CA LEU A 81 4.10 1.44 6.91
C LEU A 81 4.00 0.03 6.31
N ALA A 82 4.24 -1.01 7.11
CA ALA A 82 4.15 -2.39 6.64
C ALA A 82 2.73 -2.74 6.18
N ASN A 83 1.69 -2.18 6.81
CA ASN A 83 0.31 -2.37 6.41
C ASN A 83 -0.01 -1.68 5.08
N TYR A 84 0.61 -0.53 4.75
CA TYR A 84 0.50 0.09 3.42
C TYR A 84 0.94 -0.86 2.31
N PHE A 85 1.96 -1.67 2.57
CA PHE A 85 2.51 -2.67 1.65
C PHE A 85 1.98 -4.09 1.86
N ARG A 86 0.95 -4.28 2.69
CA ARG A 86 0.38 -5.60 2.99
C ARG A 86 0.02 -6.42 1.75
N ARG A 87 -0.39 -5.76 0.66
CA ARG A 87 -0.72 -6.40 -0.62
C ARG A 87 0.47 -7.14 -1.28
N PHE A 88 1.70 -6.82 -0.90
CA PHE A 88 2.92 -7.50 -1.34
C PHE A 88 3.40 -8.58 -0.35
N LEU A 89 2.75 -8.67 0.83
CA LEU A 89 3.17 -9.52 1.94
C LEU A 89 2.15 -10.64 2.15
N GLU A 90 2.41 -11.81 1.57
CA GLU A 90 1.64 -13.01 1.87
C GLU A 90 1.74 -13.35 3.37
N ASN A 91 0.64 -13.83 3.96
CA ASN A 91 0.57 -14.20 5.38
C ASN A 91 1.00 -13.09 6.35
N TYR A 92 0.88 -11.81 5.95
CA TYR A 92 1.26 -10.65 6.75
C TYR A 92 0.78 -10.71 8.21
N SER A 93 -0.50 -11.04 8.43
CA SER A 93 -1.10 -11.08 9.76
C SER A 93 -0.40 -12.05 10.72
N THR A 94 0.09 -13.19 10.20
CA THR A 94 0.82 -14.18 11.00
C THR A 94 2.22 -13.67 11.34
N ILE A 95 2.88 -13.01 10.38
CA ILE A 95 4.24 -12.50 10.56
C ILE A 95 4.27 -11.37 11.58
N VAL A 96 3.32 -10.42 11.50
CA VAL A 96 3.30 -9.25 12.41
C VAL A 96 2.56 -9.50 13.73
N ALA A 97 2.07 -10.71 13.97
CA ALA A 97 1.40 -11.07 15.22
C ALA A 97 2.23 -10.74 16.48
N PRO A 98 3.52 -11.13 16.59
CA PRO A 98 4.35 -10.78 17.75
C PRO A 98 4.53 -9.25 17.89
N LEU A 99 4.75 -8.53 16.79
CA LEU A 99 4.88 -7.07 16.82
C LEU A 99 3.58 -6.37 17.23
N THR A 100 2.43 -6.92 16.82
CA THR A 100 1.11 -6.38 17.19
C THR A 100 0.84 -6.60 18.68
N ALA A 101 1.31 -7.70 19.26
CA ALA A 101 1.19 -7.96 20.69
C ALA A 101 1.88 -6.89 21.54
N LEU A 102 3.04 -6.38 21.12
CA LEU A 102 3.76 -5.28 21.77
C LEU A 102 2.96 -3.96 21.83
N THR A 103 1.96 -3.80 20.96
CA THR A 103 1.15 -2.57 20.92
C THR A 103 -0.07 -2.58 21.84
N ARG A 104 -0.35 -3.71 22.50
CA ARG A 104 -1.50 -3.91 23.39
C ARG A 104 -1.31 -3.15 24.70
N LYS A 105 -2.39 -2.50 25.18
CA LYS A 105 -2.37 -1.80 26.47
C LYS A 105 -2.26 -2.80 27.61
N GLY A 106 -1.41 -2.50 28.59
CA GLY A 106 -1.26 -3.28 29.83
C GLY A 106 -0.28 -4.45 29.76
N TRP A 107 0.47 -4.59 28.67
CA TRP A 107 1.57 -5.56 28.56
C TRP A 107 2.92 -4.88 28.83
N ALA A 108 3.82 -5.60 29.49
CA ALA A 108 5.21 -5.17 29.62
C ALA A 108 5.86 -5.14 28.23
N TRP A 109 6.61 -4.08 27.95
CA TRP A 109 7.39 -3.98 26.73
C TRP A 109 8.59 -4.93 26.84
N GLU A 110 8.56 -6.00 26.05
CA GLU A 110 9.66 -6.96 25.99
C GLU A 110 9.92 -7.32 24.53
N TRP A 111 11.09 -6.93 24.01
CA TRP A 111 11.48 -7.27 22.65
C TRP A 111 12.07 -8.68 22.61
N THR A 112 11.22 -9.65 22.26
CA THR A 112 11.62 -11.07 22.20
C THR A 112 12.32 -11.42 20.89
N SER A 113 12.93 -12.62 20.83
CA SER A 113 13.53 -13.14 19.60
C SER A 113 12.50 -13.29 18.48
N GLU A 114 11.26 -13.65 18.79
CA GLU A 114 10.15 -13.73 17.83
C GLU A 114 9.81 -12.35 17.24
N CYS A 115 9.89 -11.29 18.06
CA CYS A 115 9.69 -9.91 17.60
C CYS A 115 10.79 -9.51 16.61
N GLN A 116 12.06 -9.84 16.91
CA GLN A 116 13.17 -9.59 15.99
C GLN A 116 13.02 -10.36 14.67
N GLN A 117 12.66 -11.65 14.74
CA GLN A 117 12.45 -12.47 13.54
C GLN A 117 11.30 -11.92 12.68
N ALA A 118 10.19 -11.52 13.29
CA ALA A 118 9.07 -10.90 12.58
C ALA A 118 9.47 -9.58 11.92
N PHE A 119 10.24 -8.73 12.62
CA PHE A 119 10.71 -7.46 12.09
C PHE A 119 11.62 -7.67 10.86
N GLU A 120 12.59 -8.57 10.95
CA GLU A 120 13.48 -8.89 9.84
C GLU A 120 12.75 -9.57 8.67
N GLU A 121 11.79 -10.45 8.95
CA GLU A 121 11.00 -11.11 7.89
C GLU A 121 10.13 -10.11 7.12
N VAL A 122 9.53 -9.13 7.80
CA VAL A 122 8.81 -8.03 7.13
C VAL A 122 9.77 -7.22 6.27
N LYS A 123 10.94 -6.83 6.80
CA LYS A 123 11.96 -6.08 6.03
C LYS A 123 12.39 -6.86 4.80
N ARG A 124 12.71 -8.14 4.95
CA ARG A 124 13.13 -9.04 3.87
C ARG A 124 12.06 -9.16 2.79
N ARG A 125 10.79 -9.36 3.16
CA ARG A 125 9.71 -9.48 2.17
C ARG A 125 9.40 -8.17 1.47
N LEU A 126 9.54 -7.03 2.15
CA LEU A 126 9.36 -5.71 1.53
C LEU A 126 10.50 -5.36 0.58
N THR A 127 11.73 -5.76 0.89
CA THR A 127 12.89 -5.58 -0.01
C THR A 127 12.91 -6.58 -1.16
N SER A 128 12.38 -7.78 -0.95
CA SER A 128 12.25 -8.81 -1.99
C SER A 128 10.91 -8.79 -2.73
N ALA A 129 10.05 -7.80 -2.47
CA ALA A 129 8.67 -7.79 -2.94
C ALA A 129 8.60 -7.81 -4.48
N PRO A 130 7.86 -8.76 -5.09
CA PRO A 130 7.68 -8.81 -6.53
C PRO A 130 6.73 -7.71 -7.03
N VAL A 131 6.73 -7.48 -8.34
CA VAL A 131 5.81 -6.57 -9.01
C VAL A 131 4.38 -7.08 -8.83
N LEU A 132 3.46 -6.25 -8.33
CA LEU A 132 2.04 -6.58 -8.26
C LEU A 132 1.41 -6.40 -9.64
N VAL A 133 0.90 -7.48 -10.21
CA VAL A 133 0.15 -7.41 -11.47
C VAL A 133 -1.22 -6.75 -11.21
N LEU A 134 -1.55 -5.75 -12.02
CA LEU A 134 -2.87 -5.09 -11.92
C LEU A 134 -3.97 -6.08 -12.35
N PRO A 135 -5.10 -6.16 -11.61
CA PRO A 135 -6.23 -7.00 -12.02
C PRO A 135 -6.73 -6.56 -13.40
N ASP A 136 -6.87 -7.52 -14.32
CA ASP A 136 -7.43 -7.26 -15.64
C ASP A 136 -8.97 -7.12 -15.51
N PRO A 137 -9.58 -5.99 -15.92
CA PRO A 137 -11.02 -5.77 -15.77
C PRO A 137 -11.88 -6.63 -16.71
N GLY A 138 -11.27 -7.32 -17.68
CA GLY A 138 -11.95 -8.18 -18.66
C GLY A 138 -11.92 -9.68 -18.34
N SER A 139 -11.13 -10.11 -17.35
CA SER A 139 -11.21 -11.49 -16.89
C SER A 139 -12.40 -11.59 -15.94
N SER A 140 -13.45 -12.30 -16.38
CA SER A 140 -14.50 -12.80 -15.51
C SER A 140 -13.82 -13.68 -14.47
N SER A 141 -13.42 -13.06 -13.37
CA SER A 141 -12.87 -13.74 -12.22
C SER A 141 -14.02 -14.56 -11.68
N SER A 142 -14.11 -15.83 -12.08
CA SER A 142 -14.82 -16.81 -11.27
C SER A 142 -14.15 -16.73 -9.92
N LEU A 143 -14.81 -16.05 -8.97
CA LEU A 143 -14.46 -16.07 -7.57
C LEU A 143 -14.66 -17.51 -7.11
N SER A 144 -13.70 -18.39 -7.40
CA SER A 144 -13.57 -19.64 -6.67
C SER A 144 -13.12 -19.23 -5.28
N PRO A 145 -13.96 -19.38 -4.24
CA PRO A 145 -13.54 -19.10 -2.89
C PRO A 145 -12.34 -20.00 -2.58
N PRO A 146 -11.25 -19.48 -1.98
CA PRO A 146 -10.20 -20.35 -1.46
C PRO A 146 -10.86 -21.32 -0.48
N THR A 147 -10.65 -22.61 -0.74
CA THR A 147 -11.13 -23.73 0.06
C THR A 147 -11.01 -23.45 1.55
N ALA A 148 -12.10 -23.71 2.25
CA ALA A 148 -12.32 -23.45 3.66
C ALA A 148 -11.09 -23.72 4.55
N ILE A 149 -10.64 -22.69 5.25
CA ILE A 149 -10.17 -22.84 6.63
C ILE A 149 -11.28 -22.27 7.50
N SER A 150 -11.82 -23.15 8.33
CA SER A 150 -12.95 -22.94 9.23
C SER A 150 -12.77 -21.73 10.15
N THR A 151 -13.90 -21.06 10.38
CA THR A 151 -14.23 -20.26 11.57
C THR A 151 -13.76 -18.80 11.61
N THR A 152 -14.39 -17.95 10.80
CA THR A 152 -14.35 -16.48 10.96
C THR A 152 -15.74 -15.86 10.86
N LYS A 153 -16.72 -16.40 11.61
CA LYS A 153 -18.00 -15.69 11.85
C LYS A 153 -18.04 -14.89 13.16
N ASP A 154 -17.07 -15.08 14.07
CA ASP A 154 -17.11 -14.43 15.39
C ASP A 154 -16.21 -13.18 15.54
N LEU A 155 -15.22 -12.96 14.67
CA LEU A 155 -14.33 -11.80 14.80
C LEU A 155 -14.84 -10.53 14.09
N ALA A 156 -15.73 -10.67 13.11
CA ALA A 156 -16.30 -9.51 12.39
C ALA A 156 -17.34 -8.74 13.21
N LYS A 157 -17.96 -9.36 14.22
CA LYS A 157 -18.91 -8.68 15.12
C LYS A 157 -18.22 -7.84 16.21
N SER A 158 -16.94 -8.11 16.52
CA SER A 158 -16.19 -7.34 17.52
C SER A 158 -15.69 -5.99 16.99
N TRP A 159 -15.39 -5.89 15.69
CA TRP A 159 -14.86 -4.66 15.08
C TRP A 159 -15.92 -3.58 14.83
N LEU A 160 -17.21 -3.91 14.83
CA LEU A 160 -18.30 -2.96 14.56
C LEU A 160 -18.84 -2.22 15.80
N PHE A 161 -18.34 -2.50 17.02
CA PHE A 161 -18.92 -1.96 18.25
C PHE A 161 -18.04 -1.01 19.09
N ARG A 162 -16.94 -0.49 18.54
CA ARG A 162 -16.21 0.62 19.19
C ARG A 162 -15.98 1.76 18.23
N GLY A 163 -16.97 2.67 18.20
CA GLY A 163 -16.81 4.00 17.65
C GLY A 163 -15.68 4.72 18.39
N HIS A 164 -14.61 5.03 17.66
CA HIS A 164 -13.75 6.20 17.81
C HIS A 164 -12.62 6.06 16.78
N LEU A 165 -12.83 6.60 15.58
CA LEU A 165 -11.72 7.00 14.71
C LEU A 165 -11.85 8.50 14.49
N GLN A 166 -11.37 9.25 15.48
CA GLN A 166 -11.17 10.68 15.39
C GLN A 166 -9.84 10.90 14.67
N VAL A 167 -9.97 11.42 13.44
CA VAL A 167 -9.14 12.43 12.77
C VAL A 167 -7.62 12.33 12.97
N LEU A 168 -6.91 12.00 11.88
CA LEU A 168 -5.55 12.48 11.61
C LEU A 168 -5.32 12.54 10.08
N PHE A 169 -5.85 13.59 9.47
CA PHE A 169 -5.31 14.17 8.24
C PHE A 169 -5.31 15.68 8.50
N GLU A 170 -4.17 16.22 8.96
CA GLU A 170 -3.95 17.66 8.96
C GLU A 170 -3.93 18.16 7.51
N VAL A 171 -4.84 19.08 7.24
CA VAL A 171 -4.89 19.90 6.04
C VAL A 171 -3.93 21.07 6.26
N PRO A 172 -2.87 21.28 5.46
CA PRO A 172 -2.10 22.51 5.56
C PRO A 172 -2.91 23.65 4.94
N ALA A 173 -3.25 24.63 5.76
CA ALA A 173 -3.70 25.94 5.33
C ALA A 173 -2.55 26.60 4.54
N TYR A 174 -2.81 26.97 3.29
CA TYR A 174 -1.94 27.86 2.53
C TYR A 174 -2.39 29.30 2.80
N SER A 175 -1.48 30.10 3.38
CA SER A 175 -1.47 31.56 3.32
C SER A 175 -0.81 32.02 2.02
#